data_AF-A0A9E8Q6K0-F1
#
_entry.id   AF-A0A9E8Q6K0-F1
#
_cell.length_a   1.000
_cell.length_b   1.000
_cell.length_c   1.000
_cell.angle_alpha   90.00
_cell.angle_beta   90.00
_cell.angle_gamma   90.00
#
_symmetry.space_group_name_H-M   'P 1'
#
loop_
_entity.id
_entity.type
_entity.pdbx_description
1 polymer ?
#
loop_
_entity_poly.entity_id
_entity_poly.type
_entity_poly.pdbx_seq_one_letter_code
_entity_poly.pdbx_strand_id
1 'polypeptide(L)' 'MLGLDPVGVQCSRASCRAEARHNVHWRNPKIHGIDRVKVWSACDEHVDFLREFLAARDFPVVVTGVSEVVEQVGTEAR' A
#
# COMPACT_ATOMS: atom_id res chain seq x y z
N MET A 1 -18.35 16.99 -23.05
CA MET A 1 -16.90 17.03 -22.73
C MET A 1 -16.73 16.41 -21.35
N LEU A 2 -16.29 15.15 -21.27
CA LEU A 2 -15.96 14.49 -20.01
C LEU A 2 -14.45 14.59 -19.84
N GLY A 3 -14.01 15.53 -19.02
CA GLY A 3 -12.63 15.60 -18.54
C GLY A 3 -12.42 14.51 -17.50
N LEU A 4 -12.02 13.32 -17.96
CA LEU A 4 -11.31 12.36 -17.12
C LEU A 4 -9.83 12.68 -17.30
N ASP A 5 -9.37 13.75 -16.67
CA ASP A 5 -7.96 13.82 -16.34
C ASP A 5 -7.71 12.65 -15.37
N PRO A 6 -6.84 11.67 -15.70
CA PRO A 6 -6.42 10.70 -14.70
C PRO A 6 -5.67 11.48 -13.64
N VAL A 7 -6.35 11.83 -12.55
CA VAL A 7 -5.69 12.32 -11.36
C VAL A 7 -4.85 11.14 -10.89
N GLY A 8 -3.55 11.18 -11.21
CA GLY A 8 -2.60 10.16 -10.81
C GLY A 8 -2.76 9.87 -9.32
N VAL A 9 -2.64 8.60 -8.94
CA VAL A 9 -2.86 8.17 -7.56
C VAL A 9 -1.85 8.88 -6.67
N GLN A 10 -2.31 9.60 -5.66
CA GLN A 10 -1.44 10.37 -4.78
C GLN A 10 -0.75 9.46 -3.75
N CYS A 11 0.50 9.75 -3.41
CA CYS A 11 1.17 9.09 -2.28
C CYS A 11 0.39 9.25 -0.96
N SER A 12 0.30 8.17 -0.20
CA SER A 12 -0.40 8.08 1.10
C SER A 12 0.39 8.71 2.25
N ARG A 13 1.65 9.09 2.06
CA ARG A 13 2.43 9.80 3.07
C ARG A 13 1.79 11.15 3.34
N ALA A 14 1.54 11.46 4.61
CA ALA A 14 0.96 12.75 4.99
C ALA A 14 1.77 13.92 4.40
N SER A 15 1.07 14.89 3.81
CA SER A 15 1.62 16.06 3.11
C SER A 15 2.44 15.79 1.85
N CYS A 16 2.61 14.54 1.42
CA CYS A 16 3.21 14.24 0.12
C CYS A 16 2.17 14.41 -0.99
N ARG A 17 2.51 15.15 -2.05
CA ARG A 17 1.65 15.37 -3.24
C ARG A 17 2.17 14.67 -4.50
N ALA A 18 3.24 13.90 -4.38
CA ALA A 18 3.85 13.20 -5.50
C ALA A 18 2.93 12.07 -6.02
N GLU A 19 3.05 11.79 -7.31
CA GLU A 19 2.40 10.66 -7.96
C GLU A 19 2.96 9.34 -7.41
N ALA A 20 2.07 8.41 -7.09
CA ALA A 20 2.41 7.09 -6.64
C ALA A 20 2.77 6.20 -7.84
N ARG A 21 3.90 5.50 -7.71
CA ARG A 21 4.33 4.47 -8.67
C ARG A 21 4.15 3.06 -8.10
N HIS A 22 4.00 2.96 -6.79
CA HIS A 22 3.94 1.70 -6.05
C HIS A 22 2.66 1.59 -5.24
N ASN A 23 2.24 0.36 -4.99
CA ASN A 23 1.26 -0.01 -3.98
C ASN A 23 1.96 -0.80 -2.88
N VAL A 24 1.75 -0.37 -1.64
CA VAL A 24 2.15 -1.05 -0.41
C VAL A 24 0.92 -1.79 0.12
N HIS A 25 0.84 -3.07 -0.20
CA HIS A 25 -0.23 -3.98 0.24
C HIS A 25 0.11 -4.52 1.62
N TRP A 26 -0.81 -4.40 2.57
CA TRP A 26 -0.54 -4.77 3.95
C TRP A 26 -1.78 -5.24 4.70
N ARG A 27 -1.56 -5.94 5.81
CA ARG A 27 -2.62 -6.41 6.70
C ARG A 27 -2.24 -6.18 8.15
N ASN A 28 -3.21 -5.88 9.00
CA ASN A 28 -3.04 -5.94 10.45
C ASN A 28 -3.51 -7.32 10.95
N PRO A 29 -2.60 -8.27 11.23
CA PRO A 29 -2.96 -9.64 11.59
C PRO A 29 -3.66 -9.73 12.95
N LYS A 30 -3.60 -8.68 13.77
CA LYS A 30 -4.24 -8.65 15.09
C LYS A 30 -5.76 -8.48 15.01
N ILE A 31 -6.29 -7.99 13.88
CA ILE A 31 -7.73 -7.66 13.72
C ILE A 31 -8.32 -8.02 12.35
N HIS A 32 -7.51 -8.51 11.40
CA HIS A 32 -7.95 -8.81 10.03
C HIS A 32 -7.52 -10.22 9.61
N GLY A 33 -8.49 -10.98 9.07
CA GLY A 33 -8.27 -12.25 8.39
C GLY A 33 -7.49 -12.09 7.08
N ILE A 34 -7.06 -13.20 6.49
CA ILE A 34 -6.17 -13.23 5.31
C ILE A 34 -6.81 -12.60 4.06
N ASP A 35 -8.13 -12.58 4.00
CA ASP A 35 -8.97 -12.00 2.95
C ASP A 35 -9.00 -10.47 2.93
N ARG A 36 -8.51 -9.81 4.00
CA ARG A 36 -8.55 -8.35 4.11
C ARG A 36 -7.18 -7.73 3.96
N VAL A 37 -6.87 -7.33 2.73
CA VAL A 37 -5.70 -6.55 2.35
C VAL A 37 -6.05 -5.06 2.25
N LYS A 38 -5.22 -4.21 2.85
CA LYS A 38 -5.27 -2.76 2.70
C LYS A 38 -4.15 -2.30 1.77
N VAL A 39 -4.37 -1.20 1.06
CA VAL A 39 -3.40 -0.64 0.11
C VAL A 39 -3.07 0.79 0.50
N TRP A 40 -1.78 1.12 0.54
CA TRP A 40 -1.26 2.49 0.55
C TRP A 40 -0.48 2.74 -0.73
N SER A 41 -0.82 3.78 -1.47
CA SER A 41 -0.07 4.17 -2.66
C SER A 41 1.17 4.97 -2.29
N ALA A 42 2.31 4.74 -2.96
CA ALA A 42 3.59 5.34 -2.61
C ALA A 42 4.36 5.84 -3.83
N CYS A 43 4.98 7.03 -3.71
CA CYS A 43 6.01 7.49 -4.64
C CYS A 43 7.36 6.81 -4.32
N ASP A 44 8.33 6.93 -5.23
CA ASP A 44 9.66 6.34 -5.08
C ASP A 44 10.38 6.79 -3.79
N GLU A 45 10.16 8.03 -3.36
CA GLU A 45 10.78 8.58 -2.14
C GLU A 45 10.25 7.94 -0.85
N HIS A 46 8.98 7.51 -0.83
CA HIS A 46 8.28 7.14 0.41
C HIS A 46 7.93 5.65 0.51
N VAL A 47 8.15 4.87 -0.54
CA VAL A 47 7.80 3.44 -0.55
C VAL A 47 8.52 2.66 0.57
N ASP A 48 9.82 2.91 0.76
CA ASP A 48 10.62 2.25 1.79
C ASP A 48 10.18 2.66 3.19
N PHE A 49 9.97 3.97 3.43
CA PHE A 49 9.48 4.47 4.70
C PHE A 49 8.14 3.81 5.12
N LEU A 50 7.18 3.71 4.20
CA LEU A 50 5.88 3.11 4.48
C LEU A 50 5.98 1.61 4.74
N ARG A 51 6.82 0.90 3.98
CA ARG A 51 7.10 -0.53 4.19
C ARG A 51 7.75 -0.76 5.54
N GLU A 52 8.78 -0.01 5.89
CA GLU A 52 9.50 -0.12 7.17
C GLU A 52 8.60 0.17 8.36
N PHE A 53 7.71 1.16 8.23
CA PHE A 53 6.70 1.46 9.26
C PHE A 53 5.82 0.24 9.57
N LEU A 54 5.43 -0.52 8.56
CA LEU A 54 4.62 -1.74 8.72
C LEU A 54 5.46 -2.90 9.26
N ALA A 55 6.66 -3.09 8.71
CA ALA A 55 7.58 -4.14 9.14
C ALA A 55 7.97 -4.00 10.61
N ALA A 56 8.22 -2.78 11.10
CA ALA A 56 8.50 -2.50 12.51
C ALA A 56 7.35 -2.84 13.48
N ARG A 57 6.16 -3.16 12.95
CA ARG A 57 4.97 -3.60 13.70
C ARG A 57 4.65 -5.08 13.49
N ASP A 58 5.54 -5.82 12.82
CA ASP A 58 5.35 -7.20 12.39
C ASP A 58 4.10 -7.38 11.52
N PHE A 59 3.73 -6.34 10.76
CA PHE A 59 2.63 -6.44 9.81
C PHE A 59 3.17 -7.01 8.49
N PRO A 60 2.55 -8.06 7.94
CA PRO A 60 2.94 -8.55 6.63
C PRO A 60 2.65 -7.47 5.59
N VAL A 61 3.61 -7.30 4.68
CA VAL A 61 3.61 -6.24 3.67
C VAL A 61 4.26 -6.74 2.38
N VAL A 62 3.67 -6.36 1.24
CA VAL A 62 4.20 -6.61 -0.12
C VAL A 62 4.14 -5.30 -0.89
N VAL A 63 5.21 -4.99 -1.63
CA VAL A 63 5.28 -3.81 -2.52
C VAL A 63 5.16 -4.29 -3.96
N THR A 64 4.34 -3.60 -4.74
CA THR A 64 4.07 -3.87 -6.17
C THR A 64 3.93 -2.55 -6.94
N GLY A 65 3.80 -2.60 -8.26
CA GLY A 65 3.41 -1.43 -9.05
C GLY A 65 1.99 -0.93 -8.75
N VAL A 66 1.72 0.34 -9.04
CA VAL A 66 0.44 1.02 -8.69
C VAL A 66 -0.81 0.37 -9.31
N SER A 67 -0.66 -0.43 -10.37
CA SER A 67 -1.77 -1.14 -11.04
C SER A 67 -1.94 -2.59 -10.62
N GLU A 68 -1.08 -3.11 -9.75
CA GLU A 68 -1.13 -4.50 -9.32
C GLU A 68 -2.07 -4.69 -8.11
N VAL A 69 -2.84 -5.78 -8.16
CA VAL A 69 -3.77 -6.18 -7.11
C VAL A 69 -3.23 -7.40 -6.39
N VAL A 70 -3.22 -7.36 -5.06
CA VAL A 70 -2.81 -8.47 -4.20
C VAL A 70 -3.99 -8.86 -3.31
N GLU A 71 -4.44 -10.10 -3.45
CA GLU A 71 -5.60 -10.61 -2.71
C GLU A 71 -5.27 -11.05 -1.28
N GLN A 72 -4.00 -11.38 -1.00
CA GLN A 72 -3.54 -11.87 0.30
C GLN A 72 -2.13 -11.41 0.63
N VAL A 73 -1.89 -11.07 1.90
CA VAL A 73 -0.57 -10.63 2.39
C VAL A 73 -0.23 -11.33 3.72
N GLY A 74 0.89 -12.03 3.71
CA GLY A 74 1.39 -12.84 4.83
C GLY A 74 0.72 -14.21 4.95
N THR A 75 1.14 -15.00 5.94
CA THR A 75 0.53 -16.29 6.26
C THR A 75 -0.63 -16.12 7.24
N GLU A 76 -1.49 -17.14 7.37
CA GLU A 76 -2.49 -17.18 8.44
C GLU A 76 -1.80 -17.03 9.81
N ALA A 77 -2.37 -16.17 10.66
CA ALA A 77 -1.93 -16.12 12.06
C ALA A 77 -2.34 -17.46 12.69
N ARG A 78 -1.36 -18.18 13.22
CA ARG A 78 -1.56 -19.50 13.84
C ARG A 78 -2.37 -19.41 15.12
#